data_AF-A0A528V7M1-F1
#
_entry.id   AF-A0A528V7M1-F1
#
_cell.length_a   1.000
_cell.length_b   1.000
_cell.length_c   1.000
_cell.angle_alpha   90.00
_cell.angle_beta   90.00
_cell.angle_gamma   90.00
#
_symmetry.space_group_name_H-M   'P 1'
#
loop_
_entity.id
_entity.type
_entity.pdbx_description
1 polymer ?
#
loop_
_entity_poly.entity_id
_entity_poly.type
_entity_poly.pdbx_seq_one_letter_code
_entity_poly.pdbx_strand_id
1 'polypeptide(L)' 'HLNVLEASGLVRTEKLGRVRTCQLKPRALRTAEHWINERRLSWEQRLDRLGGFLAETKDETEGN' A
#
# COMPACT_ATOMS: atom_id res chain seq x y z
N HIS A 1 17.46 0.18 8.87
CA HIS A 1 16.34 -0.26 8.01
C HIS A 1 16.41 -1.74 7.61
N LEU A 2 17.58 -2.33 7.33
CA LEU A 2 17.68 -3.74 6.91
C LEU A 2 17.04 -4.75 7.88
N ASN A 3 17.25 -4.58 9.19
CA ASN A 3 16.64 -5.45 10.21
C ASN A 3 15.11 -5.45 10.17
N VAL A 4 14.50 -4.30 9.87
CA VAL A 4 13.03 -4.19 9.75
C VAL A 4 12.53 -4.94 8.52
N LEU A 5 13.25 -4.84 7.40
CA LEU A 5 12.92 -5.56 6.16
C LEU A 5 13.12 -7.07 6.30
N GLU A 6 14.10 -7.51 7.09
CA GLU A 6 14.34 -8.92 7.37
C GLU A 6 13.27 -9.47 8.33
N ALA A 7 12.93 -8.73 9.39
CA ALA A 7 11.87 -9.08 10.33
C ALA A 7 10.49 -9.15 9.68
N SER A 8 10.20 -8.28 8.70
CA SER A 8 8.97 -8.35 7.91
C SER A 8 8.99 -9.45 6.84
N GLY A 9 10.12 -10.15 6.69
CA GLY A 9 10.27 -11.23 5.72
C GLY A 9 10.44 -10.77 4.26
N LEU A 10 10.53 -9.46 4.00
CA LEU A 10 10.68 -8.89 2.66
C LEU A 10 12.06 -9.15 2.05
N VAL A 11 13.08 -9.24 2.90
CA VAL A 11 14.44 -9.59 2.49
C VAL A 11 14.96 -10.78 3.30
N ARG A 12 15.98 -11.46 2.77
CA ARG A 12 16.84 -12.37 3.50
C ARG A 12 18.24 -11.79 3.50
N THR A 13 18.92 -11.81 4.63
CA THR A 13 20.34 -11.49 4.67
C THR A 13 21.16 -12.71 5.05
N GLU A 14 22.35 -12.79 4.50
CA GLU A 14 23.34 -13.81 4.81
C GLU A 14 24.71 -13.15 4.92
N LYS A 15 25.48 -13.53 5.94
CA LYS A 15 26.81 -12.98 6.17
C LYS A 15 27.86 -14.02 5.78
N LEU A 16 28.64 -13.72 4.74
CA LEU A 16 29.80 -14.50 4.30
C LEU A 16 31.09 -13.74 4.61
N GLY A 17 31.77 -14.15 5.68
CA GLY A 17 32.99 -13.49 6.17
C GLY A 17 32.71 -12.04 6.59
N ARG A 18 33.35 -11.08 5.90
CA ARG A 18 33.14 -9.64 6.13
C ARG A 18 31.99 -9.03 5.31
N VAL A 19 31.43 -9.79 4.37
CA VAL A 19 30.38 -9.30 3.46
C VAL A 19 29.01 -9.78 3.93
N ARG A 20 28.02 -8.89 3.93
CA ARG A 20 26.61 -9.23 4.12
C ARG A 20 25.89 -9.09 2.79
N THR A 21 25.36 -10.19 2.28
CA THR A 21 24.52 -10.23 1.10
C THR A 21 23.07 -10.09 1.52
N CYS A 22 22.32 -9.23 0.85
CA CYS A 22 20.89 -9.01 1.07
C CYS A 22 20.15 -9.34 -0.22
N GLN A 23 19.13 -10.19 -0.14
CA GLN A 23 18.30 -10.58 -1.28
C GLN A 23 16.84 -10.29 -0.98
N LEU A 24 16.14 -9.69 -1.93
CA LEU A 24 14.70 -9.51 -1.88
C LEU A 24 14.01 -10.86 -2.01
N LYS A 25 12.88 -11.03 -1.32
CA LYS A 25 11.98 -12.19 -1.51
C LYS A 25 10.80 -11.78 -2.38
N PRO A 26 10.79 -12.11 -3.70
CA PRO A 26 9.75 -11.64 -4.62
C PRO A 26 8.33 -12.02 -4.19
N ARG A 27 8.18 -13.18 -3.55
CA ARG A 27 6.89 -13.64 -3.03
C ARG A 27 6.37 -12.73 -1.91
N ALA A 28 7.23 -12.34 -0.97
CA ALA A 28 6.83 -11.49 0.15
C ALA A 28 6.49 -10.07 -0.34
N LEU A 29 7.22 -9.57 -1.35
CA LEU A 29 6.91 -8.30 -1.99
C LEU A 29 5.53 -8.30 -2.67
N ARG A 30 5.20 -9.36 -3.42
CA ARG A 30 3.87 -9.47 -4.05
C ARG A 30 2.73 -9.48 -3.03
N THR A 31 2.92 -10.13 -1.89
CA THR A 31 1.93 -10.11 -0.79
C THR A 31 1.77 -8.70 -0.23
N ALA A 32 2.87 -7.97 -0.01
CA ALA A 32 2.81 -6.59 0.45
C ALA A 32 2.13 -5.67 -0.57
N GLU A 33 2.47 -5.80 -1.85
CA GLU A 33 1.84 -5.06 -2.95
C GLU A 33 0.33 -5.30 -3.00
N HIS A 34 -0.10 -6.57 -2.93
CA HIS A 34 -1.51 -6.91 -2.92
C HIS A 34 -2.27 -6.25 -1.75
N TRP A 35 -1.72 -6.35 -0.55
CA TRP A 35 -2.28 -5.75 0.67
C TRP A 35 -2.36 -4.22 0.60
N ILE A 36 -1.40 -3.56 -0.06
CA ILE A 36 -1.42 -2.11 -0.31
C ILE A 36 -2.53 -1.78 -1.31
N ASN A 37 -2.63 -2.53 -2.42
CA ASN A 37 -3.61 -2.29 -3.46
C ASN A 37 -5.05 -2.47 -2.96
N GLU A 38 -5.32 -3.50 -2.15
CA GLU A 38 -6.63 -3.69 -1.52
C GLU A 38 -7.05 -2.50 -0.65
N ARG A 39 -6.11 -1.97 0.15
CA ARG A 39 -6.36 -0.77 0.95
C ARG A 39 -6.62 0.44 0.10
N ARG A 40 -5.79 0.65 -0.93
CA ARG A 40 -5.91 1.79 -1.83
C ARG A 40 -7.29 1.80 -2.49
N LEU A 41 -7.71 0.66 -3.01
CA LEU A 41 -9.02 0.49 -3.64
C LEU A 41 -10.16 0.81 -2.67
N SER A 42 -10.07 0.33 -1.42
CA SER A 42 -11.08 0.65 -0.41
C SER A 42 -11.16 2.15 -0.09
N TRP A 43 -10.04 2.87 -0.13
CA TRP A 43 -10.03 4.33 0.08
C TRP A 43 -10.56 5.07 -1.13
N GLU A 44 -10.17 4.68 -2.34
CA GLU A 44 -10.66 5.24 -3.60
C GLU A 44 -12.18 5.17 -3.66
N GLN A 45 -12.77 4.00 -3.39
CA GLN A 45 -14.23 3.83 -3.38
C GLN A 45 -14.95 4.71 -2.36
N ARG A 46 -14.34 4.98 -1.20
CA ARG A 46 -14.93 5.87 -0.17
C ARG A 46 -14.88 7.32 -0.63
N LEU A 47 -13.78 7.73 -1.25
CA LEU A 47 -13.61 9.07 -1.79
C LEU A 47 -14.53 9.32 -2.99
N ASP A 48 -14.73 8.32 -3.85
CA ASP A 48 -15.66 8.40 -4.99
C ASP A 48 -17.10 8.66 -4.51
N ARG A 49 -17.55 7.95 -3.46
CA ARG A 49 -18.87 8.20 -2.87
C ARG A 49 -18.99 9.58 -2.26
N LEU A 50 -17.95 10.06 -1.57
CA LEU A 50 -17.92 11.41 -1.03
C LEU A 50 -18.02 12.46 -2.15
N GLY A 51 -17.28 12.24 -3.25
CA GLY A 51 -17.36 13.08 -4.44
C GLY A 51 -18.78 13.14 -5.01
N GLY A 52 -19.46 11.99 -5.11
CA GLY A 52 -20.86 11.93 -5.56
C GLY A 52 -21.81 12.71 -4.67
N PHE A 53 -21.72 12.53 -3.35
CA PHE A 53 -22.55 13.25 -2.38
C PHE A 53 -22.33 14.78 -2.43
N LEU A 54 -21.08 15.22 -2.56
CA LEU A 54 -20.76 16.64 -2.68
C LEU A 54 -21.27 17.24 -4.00
N ALA A 55 -21.28 16.47 -5.09
CA ALA A 55 -21.85 16.91 -6.35
C ALA A 55 -23.37 17.08 -6.23
N GLU A 56 -24.06 16.10 -5.65
CA GLU A 56 -25.52 16.11 -5.47
C GLU A 56 -25.98 17.29 -4.58
N THR A 57 -25.32 17.49 -3.44
CA THR A 57 -25.61 18.65 -2.56
C THR A 57 -25.31 20.00 -3.20
N LYS A 58 -24.33 20.09 -4.09
CA LYS A 58 -24.04 21.32 -4.84
C LYS A 58 -25.17 21.63 -5.84
N ASP A 59 -25.63 20.62 -6.57
CA ASP A 59 -26.71 20.76 -7.55
C ASP A 59 -28.04 21.16 -6.86
N GLU A 60 -28.31 20.64 -5.65
CA GLU A 60 -29.46 21.05 -4.82
C GLU A 60 -29.37 22.52 -4.33
N THR A 61 -28.15 23.03 -4.12
CA THR A 61 -27.93 24.40 -3.60
C THR A 61 -27.98 25.46 -4.71
N GLU A 62 -27.64 25.11 -5.96
CA GLU A 62 -27.68 26.02 -7.12
C GLU A 62 -29.03 26.03 -7.84
N GLY A 63 -29.94 25.09 -7.53
CA GLY A 63 -31.25 24.92 -8.17
C GLY A 63 -32.45 25.59 -7.49
N ASN A 64 -32.24 26.45 -6.47
CA ASN A 64 -33.31 27.14 -5.73
C ASN A 64 -33.14 28.66 -5.74
#